data_AF-A0A957EWB5-F1
#
_entry.id   AF-A0A957EWB5-F1
#
_cell.length_a   1.000
_cell.length_b   1.000
_cell.length_c   1.000
_cell.angle_alpha   90.00
_cell.angle_beta   90.00
_cell.angle_gamma   90.00
#
_symmetry.space_group_name_H-M   'P 1'
#
loop_
_entity.id
_entity.type
_entity.pdbx_description
1 polymer ?
#
loop_
_entity_poly.entity_id
_entity_poly.type
_entity_poly.pdbx_seq_one_letter_code
_entity_poly.pdbx_strand_id
1 'polypeptide(L)'
;MSNQFEWEFDEEREMEEPAAPPPKPSWWRKRPLLLLILLAGLLLGGGGGWRYARLQLEQTENALKADAQTVLDAAHAAYLDGDAGRFFATQSLDPGWQAAQLRPENQIALAAGLTATRAEQHDDILWINASWQGDAAAQQRILFFQWQAGQLVQIPTDPRYWGTRVGEPQEWGRLVLYEVDRPWANEVAAFVADTIADLCAADCLADRLPLTVVLDDRFEETAVSGELRLPSPRLLGLDENGEPGSLFWQRLREGLTDALTPATIRFLVPQNKDRDFQLAQLNIYHAAARDFMAANPHITIELVAVDNGTGGNLTDQLRRSGIEATIIATEPGSEALLLSQFDAVGTPPTEAMLQAGLVRDLTRMANTDPTFDP
;
A
#
# COMPACT_ATOMS: atom_id res chain seq x y z
N MET A 1 -23.67 10.10 32.65
CA MET A 1 -25.12 10.00 32.38
C MET A 1 -25.35 8.69 31.67
N SER A 2 -25.70 7.66 32.43
CA SER A 2 -25.86 6.27 31.98
C SER A 2 -27.33 5.89 32.03
N ASN A 3 -27.95 5.69 30.86
CA ASN A 3 -29.30 5.14 30.76
C ASN A 3 -29.20 3.61 30.79
N GLN A 4 -29.41 3.00 31.95
CA GLN A 4 -29.71 1.58 32.07
C GLN A 4 -31.21 1.39 31.86
N PHE A 5 -31.57 0.52 30.92
CA PHE A 5 -32.93 0.04 30.72
C PHE A 5 -33.20 -1.11 31.69
N GLU A 6 -34.08 -0.88 32.66
CA GLU A 6 -34.55 -1.84 33.65
C GLU A 6 -35.89 -2.41 33.18
N TRP A 7 -35.97 -3.71 32.96
CA TRP A 7 -37.22 -4.40 32.63
C TRP A 7 -37.87 -4.88 33.91
N GLU A 8 -38.88 -4.16 34.36
CA GLU A 8 -39.77 -4.54 35.47
C GLU A 8 -40.90 -5.41 34.90
N PHE A 9 -41.00 -6.67 35.37
CA PHE A 9 -42.12 -7.54 35.07
C PHE A 9 -43.14 -7.44 36.21
N ASP A 10 -44.31 -6.92 35.86
CA ASP A 10 -45.48 -6.76 36.72
C ASP A 10 -46.18 -8.13 36.91
N GLU A 11 -45.94 -8.78 38.05
CA GLU A 11 -46.57 -10.06 38.44
C GLU A 11 -47.68 -9.85 39.49
N GLU A 12 -48.77 -9.16 39.17
CA GLU A 12 -50.01 -9.31 39.94
C GLU A 12 -51.24 -9.32 39.02
N ARG A 13 -51.68 -10.52 38.62
CA ARG A 13 -53.08 -10.74 38.22
C ARG A 13 -53.69 -11.88 39.02
N GLU A 14 -54.62 -11.44 39.86
CA GLU A 14 -55.67 -12.10 40.60
C GLU A 14 -55.99 -13.55 40.19
N MET A 15 -55.97 -14.41 41.21
CA MET A 15 -56.41 -15.80 41.19
C MET A 15 -57.92 -15.87 40.98
N GLU A 16 -58.36 -16.21 39.77
CA GLU A 16 -59.70 -16.76 39.54
C GLU A 16 -59.69 -18.28 39.78
N GLU A 17 -60.68 -18.72 40.56
CA GLU A 17 -60.94 -20.07 41.01
C GLU A 17 -61.18 -21.05 39.83
N PRO A 18 -60.55 -22.24 39.80
CA PRO A 18 -60.63 -23.12 38.64
C PRO A 18 -61.99 -23.85 38.60
N ALA A 19 -62.81 -23.49 37.61
CA ALA A 19 -63.96 -24.29 37.21
C ALA A 19 -63.50 -25.68 36.71
N ALA A 20 -64.25 -26.71 37.08
CA ALA A 20 -63.95 -28.11 36.78
C ALA A 20 -63.67 -28.35 35.28
N PRO A 21 -62.62 -29.11 34.92
CA PRO A 21 -62.22 -29.28 33.53
C PRO A 21 -63.29 -30.07 32.74
N PRO A 22 -63.70 -29.60 31.54
CA PRO A 22 -64.56 -30.39 30.67
C PRO A 22 -63.84 -31.69 30.24
N PRO A 23 -64.59 -32.77 29.93
CA PRO A 23 -64.00 -34.02 29.48
C PRO A 23 -63.12 -33.79 28.26
N LYS A 24 -61.82 -34.12 28.39
CA LYS A 24 -60.81 -33.89 27.35
C LYS A 24 -61.20 -34.64 26.07
N PRO A 25 -61.41 -33.95 24.93
CA PRO A 25 -61.66 -34.61 23.66
C PRO A 25 -60.41 -35.42 23.24
N SER A 26 -60.63 -36.68 22.86
CA SER A 26 -59.60 -37.70 22.58
C SER A 26 -58.60 -37.36 21.46
N TRP A 27 -58.79 -36.25 20.74
CA TRP A 27 -57.88 -35.80 19.69
C TRP A 27 -56.54 -35.21 20.22
N TRP A 28 -56.44 -34.88 21.52
CA TRP A 28 -55.21 -34.31 22.12
C TRP A 28 -54.04 -35.31 22.18
N ARG A 29 -54.29 -36.62 22.06
CA ARG A 29 -53.20 -37.63 22.00
C ARG A 29 -52.43 -37.63 20.67
N LYS A 30 -52.92 -36.98 19.61
CA LYS A 30 -52.23 -36.91 18.29
C LYS A 30 -51.50 -35.60 18.02
N ARG A 31 -51.70 -34.57 18.86
CA ARG A 31 -51.05 -33.25 18.72
C ARG A 31 -49.53 -33.23 18.92
N PRO A 32 -48.92 -33.96 19.88
CA PRO A 32 -47.46 -33.91 20.05
C PRO A 32 -46.72 -34.56 18.87
N LEU A 33 -47.30 -35.59 18.26
CA LEU A 33 -46.73 -36.25 17.08
C LEU A 33 -46.71 -35.32 15.86
N LEU A 34 -47.79 -34.56 15.63
CA LEU A 34 -47.91 -33.66 14.50
C LEU A 34 -46.96 -32.44 14.64
N LEU A 35 -46.77 -31.98 15.87
CA LEU A 35 -45.82 -30.91 16.20
C LEU A 35 -44.36 -31.38 16.05
N LEU A 36 -44.05 -32.63 16.43
CA LEU A 36 -42.74 -33.26 16.19
C LEU A 36 -42.45 -33.47 14.70
N ILE A 37 -43.44 -33.88 13.91
CA ILE A 37 -43.27 -34.04 12.45
C ILE A 37 -43.04 -32.67 11.78
N LEU A 38 -43.77 -31.63 12.20
CA LEU A 38 -43.56 -30.27 11.69
C LEU A 38 -42.17 -29.73 12.08
N LEU A 39 -41.74 -29.89 13.34
CA LEU A 39 -40.40 -29.51 13.79
C LEU A 39 -39.30 -30.29 13.06
N ALA A 40 -39.46 -31.60 12.90
CA ALA A 40 -38.53 -32.42 12.13
C ALA A 40 -38.49 -32.00 10.66
N GLY A 41 -39.63 -31.67 10.06
CA GLY A 41 -39.70 -31.12 8.70
C GLY A 41 -39.02 -29.76 8.56
N LEU A 42 -39.14 -28.89 9.57
CA LEU A 42 -38.49 -27.57 9.62
C LEU A 42 -36.98 -27.69 9.85
N LEU A 43 -36.54 -28.63 10.70
CA LEU A 43 -35.12 -28.91 10.94
C LEU A 43 -34.46 -29.59 9.74
N LEU A 44 -35.13 -30.55 9.10
CA LEU A 44 -34.62 -31.23 7.90
C LEU A 44 -34.66 -30.30 6.67
N GLY A 45 -35.73 -29.52 6.51
CA GLY A 45 -35.85 -28.51 5.46
C GLY A 45 -34.86 -27.36 5.65
N GLY A 46 -34.70 -26.87 6.88
CA GLY A 46 -33.73 -25.83 7.24
C GLY A 46 -32.28 -26.30 7.08
N GLY A 47 -31.96 -27.53 7.50
CA GLY A 47 -30.63 -28.12 7.34
C GLY A 47 -30.26 -28.36 5.88
N GLY A 48 -31.21 -28.84 5.07
CA GLY A 48 -31.04 -29.01 3.62
C GLY A 48 -30.82 -27.69 2.90
N GLY A 49 -31.65 -26.68 3.20
CA GLY A 49 -31.53 -25.33 2.65
C GLY A 49 -30.21 -24.65 3.03
N TRP A 50 -29.80 -24.75 4.30
CA TRP A 50 -28.53 -24.20 4.78
C TRP A 50 -27.33 -24.84 4.09
N ARG A 51 -27.31 -26.17 3.95
CA ARG A 51 -26.24 -26.88 3.26
C ARG A 51 -26.19 -26.52 1.77
N TYR A 52 -27.34 -26.40 1.12
CA TYR A 52 -27.41 -25.98 -0.28
C TYR A 52 -26.89 -24.55 -0.47
N ALA A 53 -27.32 -23.61 0.38
CA ALA A 53 -26.85 -22.22 0.35
C ALA A 53 -25.33 -22.14 0.56
N ARG A 54 -24.78 -22.89 1.53
CA ARG A 54 -23.33 -22.96 1.77
C ARG A 54 -22.57 -23.51 0.57
N LEU A 55 -23.06 -24.59 -0.05
CA LEU A 55 -22.43 -25.15 -1.24
C LEU A 55 -22.47 -24.18 -2.43
N GLN A 56 -23.57 -23.43 -2.60
CA GLN A 56 -23.66 -22.38 -3.61
C GLN A 56 -22.65 -21.26 -3.36
N LEU A 57 -22.53 -20.78 -2.11
CA LEU A 57 -21.54 -19.76 -1.74
C LEU A 57 -20.10 -20.24 -1.99
N GLU A 58 -19.77 -21.47 -1.57
CA GLU A 58 -18.45 -22.05 -1.82
C GLU A 58 -18.17 -22.22 -3.32
N GLN A 59 -19.17 -22.59 -4.13
CA GLN A 59 -19.04 -22.68 -5.59
C GLN A 59 -18.83 -21.31 -6.24
N THR A 60 -19.60 -20.30 -5.85
CA THR A 60 -19.45 -18.93 -6.36
C THR A 60 -18.08 -18.36 -5.98
N GLU A 61 -17.66 -18.48 -4.72
CA GLU A 61 -16.32 -18.03 -4.30
C GLU A 61 -15.21 -18.74 -5.08
N ASN A 62 -15.29 -20.06 -5.27
CA ASN A 62 -14.29 -20.79 -6.05
C ASN A 62 -14.25 -20.38 -7.52
N ALA A 63 -15.39 -20.04 -8.12
CA ALA A 63 -15.44 -19.50 -9.48
C ALA A 63 -14.78 -18.12 -9.54
N LEU A 64 -15.10 -17.21 -8.61
CA LEU A 64 -14.50 -15.88 -8.55
C LEU A 64 -12.99 -15.92 -8.32
N LYS A 65 -12.51 -16.83 -7.47
CA LYS A 65 -11.07 -17.07 -7.30
C LYS A 65 -10.42 -17.55 -8.58
N ALA A 66 -11.06 -18.46 -9.33
CA ALA A 66 -10.51 -18.96 -10.59
C ALA A 66 -10.41 -17.85 -11.65
N ASP A 67 -11.40 -16.97 -11.72
CA ASP A 67 -11.38 -15.81 -12.62
C ASP A 67 -10.25 -14.84 -12.23
N ALA A 68 -10.14 -14.49 -10.94
CA ALA A 68 -9.05 -13.65 -10.44
C ALA A 68 -7.68 -14.29 -10.65
N GLN A 69 -7.55 -15.60 -10.40
CA GLN A 69 -6.30 -16.35 -10.61
C GLN A 69 -5.86 -16.31 -12.07
N THR A 70 -6.80 -16.39 -13.01
CA THR A 70 -6.49 -16.29 -14.45
C THR A 70 -5.83 -14.94 -14.79
N VAL A 71 -6.30 -13.85 -14.19
CA VAL A 71 -5.69 -12.51 -14.36
C VAL A 71 -4.31 -12.46 -13.70
N LEU A 72 -4.18 -12.98 -12.48
CA LEU A 72 -2.90 -13.03 -11.75
C LEU A 72 -1.84 -13.85 -12.49
N ASP A 73 -2.21 -15.02 -13.02
CA ASP A 73 -1.33 -15.88 -13.80
C ASP A 73 -0.90 -15.20 -15.11
N ALA A 74 -1.82 -14.50 -15.78
CA ALA A 74 -1.50 -13.74 -16.98
C ALA A 74 -0.52 -12.59 -16.70
N ALA A 75 -0.72 -11.86 -15.61
CA ALA A 75 0.17 -10.78 -15.17
C ALA A 75 1.55 -11.32 -14.78
N HIS A 76 1.60 -12.43 -14.03
CA HIS A 76 2.85 -13.10 -13.64
C HIS A 76 3.62 -13.60 -14.86
N ALA A 77 2.96 -14.28 -15.81
CA ALA A 77 3.59 -14.73 -17.04
C ALA A 77 4.14 -13.57 -17.88
N ALA A 78 3.36 -12.49 -18.04
CA ALA A 78 3.81 -11.30 -18.76
C ALA A 78 5.01 -10.63 -18.08
N TYR A 79 5.04 -10.59 -16.74
CA TYR A 79 6.17 -10.09 -15.96
C TYR A 79 7.44 -10.94 -16.19
N LEU A 80 7.32 -12.27 -16.12
CA LEU A 80 8.44 -13.18 -16.38
C LEU A 80 8.94 -13.11 -17.84
N ASP A 81 8.04 -12.86 -18.79
CA ASP A 81 8.35 -12.67 -20.21
C ASP A 81 8.99 -11.28 -20.50
N GLY A 82 8.95 -10.34 -19.56
CA GLY A 82 9.33 -8.94 -19.78
C GLY A 82 8.40 -8.18 -20.73
N ASP A 83 7.17 -8.67 -20.93
CA ASP A 83 6.17 -8.07 -21.82
C ASP A 83 5.30 -7.07 -21.06
N ALA A 84 5.78 -5.82 -20.98
CA ALA A 84 5.06 -4.73 -20.32
C ALA A 84 3.66 -4.49 -20.93
N GLY A 85 3.49 -4.72 -22.24
CA GLY A 85 2.20 -4.53 -22.91
C GLY A 85 1.16 -5.53 -22.42
N ARG A 86 1.52 -6.81 -22.35
CA ARG A 86 0.65 -7.85 -21.77
C ARG A 86 0.45 -7.67 -20.27
N PHE A 87 1.47 -7.20 -19.55
CA PHE A 87 1.39 -6.95 -18.12
C PHE A 87 0.35 -5.86 -17.81
N PHE A 88 0.50 -4.67 -18.41
CA PHE A 88 -0.42 -3.55 -18.17
C PHE A 88 -1.80 -3.75 -18.80
N ALA A 89 -1.98 -4.68 -19.74
CA ALA A 89 -3.31 -5.05 -20.25
C ALA A 89 -4.22 -5.70 -19.18
N THR A 90 -3.66 -6.20 -18.07
CA THR A 90 -4.42 -6.75 -16.93
C THR A 90 -4.74 -5.71 -15.85
N GLN A 91 -4.27 -4.48 -16.03
CA GLN A 91 -4.31 -3.41 -15.02
C GLN A 91 -5.18 -2.24 -15.50
N SER A 92 -5.67 -1.45 -14.55
CA SER A 92 -6.30 -0.16 -14.85
C SER A 92 -5.34 0.75 -15.64
N LEU A 93 -5.90 1.63 -16.47
CA LEU A 93 -5.17 2.67 -17.20
C LEU A 93 -4.81 3.89 -16.33
N ASP A 94 -5.07 3.81 -15.03
CA ASP A 94 -4.65 4.82 -14.05
C ASP A 94 -3.10 4.89 -14.01
N PRO A 95 -2.48 6.05 -14.38
CA PRO A 95 -1.03 6.17 -14.42
C PRO A 95 -0.35 6.01 -13.06
N GLY A 96 -0.96 6.51 -11.98
CA GLY A 96 -0.42 6.38 -10.62
C GLY A 96 -0.41 4.91 -10.17
N TRP A 97 -1.46 4.18 -10.53
CA TRP A 97 -1.51 2.73 -10.33
C TRP A 97 -0.46 1.96 -11.15
N GLN A 98 -0.29 2.29 -12.42
CA GLN A 98 0.71 1.62 -13.27
C GLN A 98 2.14 1.87 -12.78
N ALA A 99 2.45 3.11 -12.40
CA ALA A 99 3.73 3.46 -11.79
C ALA A 99 3.95 2.69 -10.48
N ALA A 100 2.91 2.59 -9.64
CA ALA A 100 2.96 1.79 -8.43
C ALA A 100 3.31 0.31 -8.66
N GLN A 101 2.80 -0.31 -9.74
CA GLN A 101 3.13 -1.71 -10.05
C GLN A 101 4.61 -1.94 -10.36
N LEU A 102 5.32 -0.90 -10.79
CA LEU A 102 6.75 -0.96 -11.06
C LEU A 102 7.61 -0.82 -9.80
N ARG A 103 7.02 -0.58 -8.64
CA ARG A 103 7.77 -0.46 -7.39
C ARG A 103 8.33 -1.82 -6.93
N PRO A 104 9.54 -1.86 -6.32
CA PRO A 104 10.17 -3.11 -5.90
C PRO A 104 9.29 -4.04 -5.05
N GLU A 105 8.54 -3.49 -4.11
CA GLU A 105 7.58 -4.21 -3.25
C GLU A 105 6.54 -4.98 -4.06
N ASN A 106 5.99 -4.37 -5.10
CA ASN A 106 4.99 -5.00 -5.96
C ASN A 106 5.65 -6.05 -6.85
N GLN A 107 6.85 -5.75 -7.36
CA GLN A 107 7.62 -6.69 -8.18
C GLN A 107 8.01 -7.95 -7.41
N ILE A 108 8.31 -7.88 -6.11
CA ILE A 108 8.61 -9.05 -5.28
C ILE A 108 7.42 -10.01 -5.26
N ALA A 109 6.21 -9.50 -4.98
CA ALA A 109 5.00 -10.31 -4.94
C ALA A 109 4.64 -10.87 -6.34
N LEU A 110 4.79 -10.04 -7.37
CA LEU A 110 4.57 -10.44 -8.77
C LEU A 110 5.56 -11.51 -9.24
N ALA A 111 6.84 -11.39 -8.91
CA ALA A 111 7.87 -12.36 -9.24
C ALA A 111 7.65 -13.71 -8.53
N ALA A 112 7.12 -13.69 -7.31
CA ALA A 112 6.81 -14.89 -6.53
C ALA A 112 5.58 -15.65 -7.05
N GLY A 113 4.69 -14.98 -7.78
CA GLY A 113 3.42 -15.54 -8.24
C GLY A 113 2.34 -15.49 -7.15
N LEU A 114 1.30 -14.70 -7.38
CA LEU A 114 0.20 -14.51 -6.45
C LEU A 114 -0.85 -15.61 -6.60
N THR A 115 -1.33 -16.15 -5.48
CA THR A 115 -2.40 -17.14 -5.42
C THR A 115 -3.62 -16.55 -4.72
N ALA A 116 -4.78 -16.53 -5.39
CA ALA A 116 -6.04 -16.11 -4.80
C ALA A 116 -6.51 -17.11 -3.73
N THR A 117 -6.62 -16.65 -2.47
CA THR A 117 -7.02 -17.49 -1.32
C THR A 117 -8.47 -17.29 -0.94
N ARG A 118 -8.99 -16.07 -1.10
CA ARG A 118 -10.38 -15.69 -0.80
C ARG A 118 -10.88 -14.69 -1.83
N ALA A 119 -12.18 -14.78 -2.18
CA ALA A 119 -12.82 -13.83 -3.07
C ALA A 119 -14.19 -13.39 -2.55
N GLU A 120 -14.46 -12.08 -2.59
CA GLU A 120 -15.76 -11.49 -2.25
C GLU A 120 -16.21 -10.57 -3.39
N GLN A 121 -17.47 -10.67 -3.80
CA GLN A 121 -18.04 -9.84 -4.86
C GLN A 121 -18.92 -8.72 -4.28
N HIS A 122 -18.65 -7.50 -4.74
CA HIS A 122 -19.32 -6.27 -4.36
C HIS A 122 -19.72 -5.51 -5.63
N ASP A 123 -20.91 -5.82 -6.14
CA ASP A 123 -21.41 -5.36 -7.44
C ASP A 123 -20.50 -5.81 -8.61
N ASP A 124 -19.85 -4.86 -9.28
CA ASP A 124 -18.91 -5.06 -10.38
C ASP A 124 -17.46 -5.18 -9.91
N ILE A 125 -17.20 -5.11 -8.60
CA ILE A 125 -15.86 -5.19 -8.01
C ILE A 125 -15.69 -6.51 -7.26
N LEU A 126 -14.50 -7.11 -7.39
CA LEU A 126 -14.05 -8.26 -6.62
C LEU A 126 -12.94 -7.85 -5.65
N TRP A 127 -13.09 -8.26 -4.39
CA TRP A 127 -12.07 -8.14 -3.35
C TRP A 127 -11.39 -9.50 -3.21
N ILE A 128 -10.09 -9.54 -3.46
CA ILE A 128 -9.31 -10.78 -3.50
C ILE A 128 -8.21 -10.71 -2.45
N ASN A 129 -8.22 -11.63 -1.48
CA ASN A 129 -7.00 -11.88 -0.72
C ASN A 129 -6.10 -12.77 -1.56
N ALA A 130 -4.89 -12.32 -1.80
CA ALA A 130 -3.88 -13.07 -2.54
C ALA A 130 -2.68 -13.34 -1.65
N SER A 131 -2.13 -14.55 -1.71
CA SER A 131 -0.92 -14.92 -0.99
C SER A 131 0.24 -15.22 -1.92
N TRP A 132 1.46 -15.05 -1.43
CA TRP A 132 2.68 -15.49 -2.11
C TRP A 132 3.70 -15.97 -1.08
N GLN A 133 4.69 -16.74 -1.52
CA GLN A 133 5.80 -17.15 -0.68
C GLN A 133 6.87 -16.06 -0.67
N GLY A 134 7.08 -15.42 0.48
CA GLY A 134 8.22 -14.53 0.71
C GLY A 134 9.46 -15.29 1.19
N ASP A 135 10.57 -14.57 1.36
CA ASP A 135 11.86 -15.14 1.80
C ASP A 135 11.79 -15.83 3.17
N ALA A 136 10.96 -15.30 4.08
CA ALA A 136 10.87 -15.79 5.46
C ALA A 136 9.56 -16.52 5.77
N ALA A 137 8.44 -16.09 5.17
CA ALA A 137 7.10 -16.62 5.47
C ALA A 137 6.14 -16.39 4.30
N ALA A 138 5.01 -17.09 4.33
CA ALA A 138 3.88 -16.75 3.49
C ALA A 138 3.42 -15.32 3.80
N GLN A 139 3.09 -14.57 2.76
CA GLN A 139 2.56 -13.22 2.86
C GLN A 139 1.19 -13.19 2.19
N GLN A 140 0.33 -12.26 2.60
CA GLN A 140 -1.00 -12.06 2.03
C GLN A 140 -1.30 -10.58 1.84
N ARG A 141 -2.02 -10.21 0.78
CA ARG A 141 -2.46 -8.82 0.54
C ARG A 141 -3.85 -8.78 -0.09
N ILE A 142 -4.53 -7.66 0.09
CA ILE A 142 -5.80 -7.37 -0.61
C ILE A 142 -5.51 -6.83 -2.01
N LEU A 143 -6.24 -7.35 -3.00
CA LEU A 143 -6.25 -6.88 -4.38
C LEU A 143 -7.69 -6.59 -4.78
N PHE A 144 -7.86 -5.59 -5.64
CA PHE A 144 -9.17 -5.18 -6.15
C PHE A 144 -9.22 -5.39 -7.65
N PHE A 145 -10.34 -5.92 -8.12
CA PHE A 145 -10.59 -6.10 -9.53
C PHE A 145 -11.96 -5.58 -9.92
N GLN A 146 -12.12 -5.07 -11.13
CA GLN A 146 -13.39 -4.60 -11.66
C GLN A 146 -13.71 -5.29 -12.98
N TRP A 147 -14.97 -5.67 -13.16
CA TRP A 147 -15.47 -6.14 -14.44
C TRP A 147 -15.61 -4.99 -15.43
N GLN A 148 -14.80 -4.98 -16.48
CA GLN A 148 -14.81 -3.99 -17.55
C GLN A 148 -14.91 -4.70 -18.90
N ALA A 149 -15.98 -4.40 -19.66
CA ALA A 149 -16.22 -4.98 -20.99
C ALA A 149 -16.16 -6.54 -21.04
N GLY A 150 -16.59 -7.21 -19.96
CA GLY A 150 -16.58 -8.67 -19.85
C GLY A 150 -15.22 -9.27 -19.49
N GLN A 151 -14.25 -8.44 -19.10
CA GLN A 151 -12.95 -8.86 -18.59
C GLN A 151 -12.75 -8.33 -17.19
N LEU A 152 -11.93 -9.03 -16.42
CA LEU A 152 -11.56 -8.63 -15.08
C LEU A 152 -10.24 -7.85 -15.14
N VAL A 153 -10.25 -6.61 -14.64
CA VAL A 153 -9.11 -5.69 -14.66
C VAL A 153 -8.75 -5.34 -13.23
N GLN A 154 -7.47 -5.41 -12.87
CA GLN A 154 -7.00 -5.03 -11.54
C GLN A 154 -7.02 -3.49 -11.37
N ILE A 155 -7.64 -3.01 -10.29
CA ILE A 155 -7.81 -1.58 -9.97
C ILE A 155 -7.08 -1.24 -8.67
N PRO A 156 -6.72 0.04 -8.43
CA PRO A 156 -5.91 0.41 -7.27
C PRO A 156 -6.61 0.20 -5.92
N THR A 157 -7.91 0.50 -5.83
CA THR A 157 -8.64 0.57 -4.55
C THR A 157 -10.15 0.47 -4.78
N ASP A 158 -10.90 0.03 -3.75
CA ASP A 158 -12.34 0.22 -3.61
C ASP A 158 -12.63 0.96 -2.28
N PRO A 159 -13.11 2.21 -2.30
CA PRO A 159 -13.40 2.98 -1.09
C PRO A 159 -14.34 2.28 -0.09
N ARG A 160 -15.18 1.35 -0.56
CA ARG A 160 -16.10 0.60 0.30
C ARG A 160 -15.40 -0.41 1.20
N TYR A 161 -14.24 -0.91 0.80
CA TYR A 161 -13.44 -1.84 1.61
C TYR A 161 -12.87 -1.13 2.84
N TRP A 162 -12.33 0.07 2.65
CA TRP A 162 -11.51 0.74 3.65
C TRP A 162 -12.31 1.36 4.81
N GLY A 163 -13.56 1.73 4.56
CA GLY A 163 -14.39 2.43 5.54
C GLY A 163 -13.94 3.88 5.74
N THR A 164 -14.15 4.41 6.94
CA THR A 164 -13.86 5.82 7.23
C THR A 164 -12.40 6.03 7.64
N ARG A 165 -11.78 7.14 7.21
CA ARG A 165 -10.47 7.56 7.74
C ARG A 165 -10.61 8.08 9.16
N VAL A 166 -9.73 7.63 10.05
CA VAL A 166 -9.64 8.02 11.45
C VAL A 166 -8.27 8.65 11.69
N GLY A 167 -8.24 9.78 12.40
CA GLY A 167 -7.01 10.43 12.83
C GLY A 167 -6.84 10.32 14.34
N GLU A 168 -5.74 9.72 14.78
CA GLU A 168 -5.40 9.51 16.18
C GLU A 168 -4.21 10.42 16.57
N PRO A 169 -4.37 11.33 17.53
CA PRO A 169 -3.27 12.18 17.99
C PRO A 169 -2.22 11.36 18.74
N GLN A 170 -0.95 11.69 18.54
CA GLN A 170 0.22 11.04 19.14
C GLN A 170 1.18 12.11 19.68
N GLU A 171 2.09 11.74 20.59
CA GLU A 171 3.08 12.69 21.13
C GLU A 171 4.00 13.26 20.04
N TRP A 172 4.33 12.44 19.04
CA TRP A 172 5.14 12.83 17.88
C TRP A 172 4.33 13.52 16.76
N GLY A 173 3.00 13.59 16.88
CA GLY A 173 2.12 14.21 15.88
C GLY A 173 0.78 13.52 15.72
N ARG A 174 0.54 12.88 14.57
CA ARG A 174 -0.76 12.25 14.27
C ARG A 174 -0.61 11.01 13.38
N LEU A 175 -1.32 9.95 13.72
CA LEU A 175 -1.52 8.78 12.86
C LEU A 175 -2.88 8.87 12.17
N VAL A 176 -2.94 8.83 10.85
CA VAL A 176 -4.18 8.75 10.06
C VAL A 176 -4.22 7.39 9.39
N LEU A 177 -5.33 6.67 9.55
CA LEU A 177 -5.51 5.33 8.99
C LEU A 177 -6.97 5.09 8.65
N TYR A 178 -7.24 4.02 7.90
CA TYR A 178 -8.59 3.57 7.63
C TYR A 178 -9.13 2.65 8.74
N GLU A 179 -10.45 2.58 8.90
CA GLU A 179 -11.09 1.76 9.93
C GLU A 179 -10.63 0.28 9.90
N VAL A 180 -10.39 -0.27 8.71
CA VAL A 180 -9.87 -1.64 8.53
C VAL A 180 -8.45 -1.86 9.06
N ASP A 181 -7.67 -0.80 9.25
CA ASP A 181 -6.28 -0.84 9.74
C ASP A 181 -6.19 -0.50 11.23
N ARG A 182 -7.31 -0.12 11.86
CA ARG A 182 -7.38 0.24 13.27
C ARG A 182 -6.83 -0.82 14.24
N PRO A 183 -6.95 -2.14 13.98
CA PRO A 183 -6.35 -3.14 14.86
C PRO A 183 -4.84 -2.94 15.10
N TRP A 184 -4.11 -2.38 14.13
CA TRP A 184 -2.66 -2.15 14.21
C TRP A 184 -2.27 -0.75 14.68
N ALA A 185 -3.24 0.13 14.95
CA ALA A 185 -2.98 1.54 15.27
C ALA A 185 -1.96 1.72 16.40
N ASN A 186 -2.12 0.96 17.49
CA ASN A 186 -1.23 1.04 18.66
C ASN A 186 0.19 0.56 18.34
N GLU A 187 0.33 -0.53 17.58
CA GLU A 187 1.63 -1.09 17.21
C GLU A 187 2.38 -0.14 16.26
N VAL A 188 1.68 0.39 15.25
CA VAL A 188 2.24 1.39 14.33
C VAL A 188 2.65 2.65 15.10
N ALA A 189 1.80 3.16 15.99
CA ALA A 189 2.11 4.34 16.78
C ALA A 189 3.35 4.14 17.68
N ALA A 190 3.46 2.97 18.32
CA ALA A 190 4.62 2.61 19.13
C ALA A 190 5.90 2.51 18.28
N PHE A 191 5.85 1.83 17.13
CA PHE A 191 6.99 1.72 16.22
C PHE A 191 7.47 3.09 15.72
N VAL A 192 6.54 3.99 15.36
CA VAL A 192 6.87 5.36 14.97
C VAL A 192 7.54 6.10 16.13
N ALA A 193 6.98 6.03 17.34
CA ALA A 193 7.54 6.69 18.52
C ALA A 193 8.97 6.21 18.81
N ASP A 194 9.19 4.89 18.83
CA ASP A 194 10.51 4.29 19.07
C ASP A 194 11.51 4.68 17.99
N THR A 195 11.12 4.62 16.71
CA THR A 195 11.99 4.99 15.59
C THR A 195 12.36 6.47 15.64
N ILE A 196 11.40 7.36 15.96
CA ILE A 196 11.68 8.80 16.13
C ILE A 196 12.64 9.03 17.29
N ALA A 197 12.44 8.35 18.42
CA ALA A 197 13.34 8.46 19.57
C ALA A 197 14.78 8.04 19.21
N ASP A 198 14.93 6.93 18.48
CA ASP A 198 16.23 6.43 18.00
C ASP A 198 16.90 7.42 17.03
N LEU A 199 16.15 7.94 16.06
CA LEU A 199 16.66 8.93 15.10
C LEU A 199 17.06 10.24 15.80
N CYS A 200 16.26 10.71 16.76
CA CYS A 200 16.53 11.95 17.47
C CYS A 200 17.64 11.84 18.50
N ALA A 201 17.92 10.64 19.03
CA ALA A 201 19.14 10.37 19.78
C ALA A 201 20.42 10.52 18.91
N ALA A 202 20.27 10.42 17.58
CA ALA A 202 21.35 10.56 16.59
C ALA A 202 21.34 11.91 15.84
N ASP A 203 20.70 12.94 16.40
CA ASP A 203 20.58 14.31 15.82
C ASP A 203 19.62 14.40 14.61
N CYS A 204 18.35 14.06 14.84
CA CYS A 204 17.27 14.21 13.86
C CYS A 204 16.92 15.69 13.57
N LEU A 205 16.19 15.92 12.50
CA LEU A 205 15.53 17.19 12.17
C LEU A 205 14.29 17.41 13.05
N ALA A 206 14.49 17.72 14.33
CA ALA A 206 13.41 17.86 15.31
C ALA A 206 12.38 18.96 14.97
N ASP A 207 12.76 19.93 14.14
CA ASP A 207 11.89 20.99 13.62
C ASP A 207 10.86 20.50 12.59
N ARG A 208 11.01 19.26 12.10
CA ARG A 208 10.02 18.57 11.24
C ARG A 208 8.87 17.93 12.03
N LEU A 209 8.91 17.97 13.36
CA LEU A 209 7.82 17.54 14.22
C LEU A 209 6.89 18.73 14.56
N PRO A 210 5.57 18.51 14.70
CA PRO A 210 4.87 17.22 14.64
C PRO A 210 4.74 16.66 13.21
N LEU A 211 4.86 15.34 13.08
CA LEU A 211 4.71 14.62 11.80
C LEU A 211 3.33 13.96 11.72
N THR A 212 2.70 14.02 10.54
CA THR A 212 1.50 13.21 10.24
C THR A 212 1.91 11.95 9.50
N VAL A 213 1.64 10.76 10.04
CA VAL A 213 1.81 9.49 9.32
C VAL A 213 0.45 9.05 8.80
N VAL A 214 0.33 8.79 7.51
CA VAL A 214 -0.92 8.37 6.86
C VAL A 214 -0.75 6.98 6.26
N LEU A 215 -1.57 6.03 6.70
CA LEU A 215 -1.74 4.73 6.07
C LEU A 215 -2.82 4.88 4.99
N ASP A 216 -2.40 4.87 3.73
CA ASP A 216 -3.21 5.21 2.56
C ASP A 216 -3.76 3.96 1.86
N ASP A 217 -4.86 4.10 1.12
CA ASP A 217 -5.50 3.02 0.37
C ASP A 217 -4.92 2.85 -1.03
N ARG A 218 -3.78 3.47 -1.29
CA ARG A 218 -3.10 3.49 -2.58
C ARG A 218 -1.61 3.29 -2.40
N PHE A 219 -0.96 2.87 -3.46
CA PHE A 219 0.50 2.76 -3.54
C PHE A 219 1.20 4.07 -3.91
N GLU A 220 0.42 5.12 -4.15
CA GLU A 220 0.92 6.45 -4.47
C GLU A 220 1.59 7.06 -3.24
N GLU A 221 2.90 7.32 -3.34
CA GLU A 221 3.60 8.14 -2.37
C GLU A 221 3.61 9.57 -2.90
N THR A 222 2.84 10.45 -2.25
CA THR A 222 3.05 11.88 -2.41
C THR A 222 3.93 12.36 -1.28
N ALA A 223 5.03 13.02 -1.65
CA ALA A 223 5.85 13.69 -0.67
C ALA A 223 5.16 15.00 -0.30
N VAL A 224 4.82 15.14 0.96
CA VAL A 224 4.23 16.36 1.50
C VAL A 224 5.01 16.69 2.77
N SER A 225 5.55 17.90 2.86
CA SER A 225 6.29 18.31 4.06
C SER A 225 5.42 18.17 5.32
N GLY A 226 5.95 17.49 6.34
CA GLY A 226 5.22 17.21 7.59
C GLY A 226 4.21 16.07 7.49
N GLU A 227 4.20 15.34 6.37
CA GLU A 227 3.33 14.19 6.17
C GLU A 227 4.07 13.02 5.50
N LEU A 228 4.08 11.87 6.16
CA LEU A 228 4.59 10.61 5.64
C LEU A 228 3.41 9.74 5.21
N ARG A 229 3.20 9.60 3.91
CA ARG A 229 2.20 8.67 3.35
C ARG A 229 2.83 7.34 3.00
N LEU A 230 2.20 6.26 3.45
CA LEU A 230 2.60 4.89 3.17
C LEU A 230 1.36 4.07 2.81
N PRO A 231 1.47 3.09 1.90
CA PRO A 231 0.36 2.20 1.62
C PRO A 231 0.00 1.39 2.86
N SER A 232 -1.28 1.09 3.04
CA SER A 232 -1.78 0.22 4.11
C SER A 232 -0.99 -1.11 4.16
N PRO A 233 -0.75 -1.67 5.36
CA PRO A 233 -0.22 -3.03 5.50
C PRO A 233 -0.96 -4.07 4.65
N ARG A 234 -2.27 -3.88 4.46
CA ARG A 234 -3.12 -4.77 3.64
C ARG A 234 -2.72 -4.77 2.17
N LEU A 235 -2.13 -3.68 1.67
CA LEU A 235 -1.64 -3.56 0.30
C LEU A 235 -0.21 -4.09 0.16
N LEU A 236 0.68 -3.74 1.11
CA LEU A 236 2.08 -4.16 1.05
C LEU A 236 2.27 -5.64 1.36
N GLY A 237 1.51 -6.18 2.31
CA GLY A 237 1.63 -7.56 2.76
C GLY A 237 1.42 -7.67 4.27
N LEU A 238 0.56 -8.61 4.64
CA LEU A 238 0.42 -9.15 5.98
C LEU A 238 1.11 -10.51 6.06
N ASP A 239 1.56 -10.90 7.24
CA ASP A 239 2.09 -12.23 7.50
C ASP A 239 0.97 -13.30 7.59
N GLU A 240 1.35 -14.53 7.94
CA GLU A 240 0.43 -15.66 8.12
C GLU A 240 -0.57 -15.48 9.28
N ASN A 241 -0.26 -14.61 10.24
CA ASN A 241 -1.13 -14.29 11.38
C ASN A 241 -2.08 -13.13 11.06
N GLY A 242 -1.90 -12.47 9.91
CA GLY A 242 -2.66 -11.28 9.55
C GLY A 242 -2.11 -10.01 10.17
N GLU A 243 -0.85 -10.00 10.59
CA GLU A 243 -0.14 -8.82 11.11
C GLU A 243 0.67 -8.13 10.01
N PRO A 244 1.02 -6.84 10.13
CA PRO A 244 1.83 -6.15 9.12
C PRO A 244 3.18 -6.86 8.87
N GLY A 245 3.45 -7.18 7.61
CA GLY A 245 4.68 -7.88 7.22
C GLY A 245 5.95 -7.03 7.39
N SER A 246 7.11 -7.67 7.33
CA SER A 246 8.42 -7.00 7.48
C SER A 246 8.63 -5.87 6.48
N LEU A 247 8.09 -6.01 5.26
CA LEU A 247 8.17 -5.00 4.21
C LEU A 247 7.49 -3.69 4.62
N PHE A 248 6.34 -3.76 5.30
CA PHE A 248 5.64 -2.57 5.80
C PHE A 248 6.50 -1.82 6.83
N TRP A 249 7.05 -2.54 7.82
CA TRP A 249 7.89 -1.94 8.86
C TRP A 249 9.18 -1.35 8.30
N GLN A 250 9.78 -2.01 7.32
CA GLN A 250 10.94 -1.49 6.60
C GLN A 250 10.59 -0.18 5.90
N ARG A 251 9.49 -0.13 5.13
CA ARG A 251 9.05 1.09 4.44
C ARG A 251 8.73 2.23 5.40
N LEU A 252 8.08 1.93 6.52
CA LEU A 252 7.80 2.92 7.56
C LEU A 252 9.08 3.49 8.16
N ARG A 253 10.07 2.64 8.47
CA ARG A 253 11.38 3.10 8.96
C ARG A 253 12.13 3.93 7.94
N GLU A 254 12.21 3.47 6.69
CA GLU A 254 12.82 4.23 5.59
C GLU A 254 12.15 5.60 5.47
N GLY A 255 10.82 5.64 5.45
CA GLY A 255 10.07 6.90 5.35
C GLY A 255 10.28 7.85 6.53
N LEU A 256 10.36 7.35 7.75
CA LEU A 256 10.69 8.16 8.93
C LEU A 256 12.14 8.66 8.89
N THR A 257 13.06 7.83 8.43
CA THR A 257 14.48 8.20 8.28
C THR A 257 14.60 9.31 7.24
N ASP A 258 13.99 9.14 6.07
CA ASP A 258 13.98 10.15 5.01
C ASP A 258 13.34 11.47 5.46
N ALA A 259 12.27 11.40 6.26
CA ALA A 259 11.54 12.58 6.72
C ALA A 259 12.26 13.35 7.85
N LEU A 260 13.08 12.66 8.66
CA LEU A 260 13.62 13.19 9.92
C LEU A 260 15.14 13.22 9.97
N THR A 261 15.84 12.84 8.91
CA THR A 261 17.30 12.96 8.82
C THR A 261 17.70 13.91 7.69
N PRO A 262 18.85 14.59 7.80
CA PRO A 262 19.38 15.36 6.71
C PRO A 262 19.59 14.48 5.46
N ALA A 263 19.09 14.92 4.31
CA ALA A 263 19.23 14.18 3.07
C ALA A 263 20.53 14.56 2.36
N THR A 264 21.27 13.60 1.83
CA THR A 264 22.41 13.87 0.95
C THR A 264 22.07 13.51 -0.49
N ILE A 265 22.00 14.50 -1.37
CA ILE A 265 21.77 14.32 -2.81
C ILE A 265 23.13 14.35 -3.53
N ARG A 266 23.44 13.28 -4.25
CA ARG A 266 24.67 13.17 -5.05
C ARG A 266 24.38 13.48 -6.52
N PHE A 267 25.00 14.52 -7.07
CA PHE A 267 24.90 14.84 -8.49
C PHE A 267 26.16 14.43 -9.23
N LEU A 268 25.98 13.75 -10.35
CA LEU A 268 27.08 13.43 -11.24
C LEU A 268 27.35 14.58 -12.17
N VAL A 269 28.58 15.09 -12.13
CA VAL A 269 29.02 16.13 -13.06
C VAL A 269 29.94 15.48 -14.10
N PRO A 270 29.53 15.45 -15.38
CA PRO A 270 30.36 14.88 -16.43
C PRO A 270 31.67 15.65 -16.57
N GLN A 271 32.80 14.95 -16.57
CA GLN A 271 34.11 15.56 -16.78
C GLN A 271 34.29 15.88 -18.27
N ASN A 272 34.56 17.16 -18.56
CA ASN A 272 35.00 17.58 -19.88
C ASN A 272 36.53 17.42 -19.99
N LYS A 273 37.03 16.98 -21.16
CA LYS A 273 38.46 16.89 -21.45
C LYS A 273 39.13 18.27 -21.47
N ASP A 274 38.38 19.32 -21.77
CA ASP A 274 38.81 20.69 -21.61
C ASP A 274 38.70 21.09 -20.13
N ARG A 275 39.87 21.27 -19.51
CA ARG A 275 40.01 21.60 -18.09
C ARG A 275 39.36 22.96 -17.75
N ASP A 276 39.47 23.95 -18.62
CA ASP A 276 38.96 25.29 -18.33
C ASP A 276 37.43 25.30 -18.40
N PHE A 277 36.87 24.59 -19.39
CA PHE A 277 35.43 24.35 -19.47
C PHE A 277 34.91 23.56 -18.26
N GLN A 278 35.63 22.51 -17.84
CA GLN A 278 35.28 21.70 -16.68
C GLN A 278 35.25 22.52 -15.39
N LEU A 279 36.24 23.38 -15.17
CA LEU A 279 36.28 24.26 -14.00
C LEU A 279 35.13 25.26 -14.00
N ALA A 280 34.82 25.87 -15.15
CA ALA A 280 33.68 26.76 -15.27
C ALA A 280 32.36 26.04 -14.95
N GLN A 281 32.17 24.84 -15.48
CA GLN A 281 30.97 24.03 -15.26
C GLN A 281 30.83 23.58 -13.79
N LEU A 282 31.92 23.11 -13.16
CA LEU A 282 31.92 22.75 -11.74
C LEU A 282 31.59 23.95 -10.85
N ASN A 283 32.10 25.14 -11.17
CA ASN A 283 31.77 26.35 -10.42
C ASN A 283 30.28 26.69 -10.49
N ILE A 284 29.63 26.50 -11.64
CA ILE A 284 28.18 26.69 -11.80
C ILE A 284 27.42 25.70 -10.90
N TYR A 285 27.77 24.42 -10.94
CA TYR A 285 27.12 23.43 -10.09
C TYR A 285 27.37 23.68 -8.60
N HIS A 286 28.59 24.08 -8.21
CA HIS A 286 28.88 24.42 -6.82
C HIS A 286 28.12 25.67 -6.34
N ALA A 287 27.89 26.64 -7.22
CA ALA A 287 27.05 27.80 -6.90
C ALA A 287 25.59 27.38 -6.73
N ALA A 288 25.02 26.67 -7.71
CA ALA A 288 23.65 26.17 -7.64
C ALA A 288 23.41 25.27 -6.42
N ALA A 289 24.34 24.35 -6.13
CA ALA A 289 24.28 23.49 -4.97
C ALA A 289 24.28 24.30 -3.66
N ARG A 290 25.13 25.33 -3.56
CA ARG A 290 25.19 26.19 -2.38
C ARG A 290 23.90 26.98 -2.18
N ASP A 291 23.37 27.57 -3.25
CA ASP A 291 22.13 28.34 -3.20
C ASP A 291 20.95 27.45 -2.82
N PHE A 292 20.89 26.24 -3.38
CA PHE A 292 19.90 25.23 -3.01
C PHE A 292 20.03 24.82 -1.54
N MET A 293 21.24 24.47 -1.06
CA MET A 293 21.46 24.11 0.34
C MET A 293 21.20 25.28 1.31
N ALA A 294 21.37 26.52 0.86
CA ALA A 294 21.03 27.69 1.67
C ALA A 294 19.51 27.87 1.84
N ALA A 295 18.73 27.55 0.79
CA ALA A 295 17.27 27.46 0.87
C ALA A 295 16.80 26.19 1.63
N ASN A 296 17.58 25.11 1.54
CA ASN A 296 17.29 23.80 2.11
C ASN A 296 18.40 23.35 3.07
N PRO A 297 18.47 23.91 4.30
CA PRO A 297 19.59 23.70 5.22
C PRO A 297 19.77 22.27 5.73
N HIS A 298 18.79 21.40 5.47
CA HIS A 298 18.77 19.99 5.84
C HIS A 298 19.10 19.07 4.66
N ILE A 299 19.34 19.62 3.47
CA ILE A 299 19.82 18.87 2.31
C ILE A 299 21.29 19.20 2.10
N THR A 300 22.11 18.17 1.95
CA THR A 300 23.50 18.26 1.53
C THR A 300 23.60 17.87 0.07
N ILE A 301 24.14 18.72 -0.79
CA ILE A 301 24.45 18.38 -2.18
C ILE A 301 25.92 18.01 -2.30
N GLU A 302 26.20 16.79 -2.74
CA GLU A 302 27.53 16.31 -3.08
C GLU A 302 27.68 16.23 -4.61
N LEU A 303 28.67 16.93 -5.17
CA LEU A 303 28.99 16.84 -6.59
C LEU A 303 30.09 15.80 -6.81
N VAL A 304 29.80 14.79 -7.60
CA VAL A 304 30.74 13.71 -7.93
C VAL A 304 31.11 13.82 -9.41
N ALA A 305 32.36 14.15 -9.68
CA ALA A 305 32.86 14.25 -11.04
C ALA A 305 33.05 12.85 -11.66
N VAL A 306 32.46 12.59 -12.83
CA VAL A 306 32.54 11.29 -13.54
C VAL A 306 33.27 11.42 -14.87
N ASP A 307 34.28 10.57 -15.08
CA ASP A 307 35.07 10.58 -16.31
C ASP A 307 34.29 9.92 -17.46
N ASN A 308 33.91 10.73 -18.45
CA ASN A 308 33.25 10.27 -19.68
C ASN A 308 34.25 9.69 -20.70
N GLY A 309 35.57 9.81 -20.44
CA GLY A 309 36.63 9.61 -21.42
C GLY A 309 37.29 8.24 -21.42
N THR A 310 37.11 7.43 -20.37
CA THR A 310 37.64 6.07 -20.29
C THR A 310 36.47 5.11 -20.39
N GLY A 311 36.52 4.11 -21.29
CA GLY A 311 35.42 3.16 -21.55
C GLY A 311 35.04 2.23 -20.39
N GLY A 312 35.18 2.67 -19.15
CA GLY A 312 34.59 2.05 -17.97
C GLY A 312 33.08 2.30 -17.98
N ASN A 313 32.33 1.23 -17.77
CA ASN A 313 30.88 1.26 -17.68
C ASN A 313 30.46 2.27 -16.58
N LEU A 314 29.65 3.28 -16.93
CA LEU A 314 29.08 4.25 -15.98
C LEU A 314 28.42 3.53 -14.78
N THR A 315 27.83 2.36 -15.03
CA THR A 315 27.27 1.45 -14.02
C THR A 315 28.30 1.01 -12.98
N ASP A 316 29.54 0.74 -13.37
CA ASP A 316 30.62 0.35 -12.45
C ASP A 316 31.13 1.53 -11.63
N GLN A 317 31.09 2.75 -12.19
CA GLN A 317 31.45 3.97 -11.47
C GLN A 317 30.36 4.32 -10.43
N LEU A 318 29.09 4.20 -10.81
CA LEU A 318 27.92 4.36 -9.95
C LEU A 318 27.92 3.37 -8.79
N ARG A 319 28.16 2.08 -9.08
CA ARG A 319 28.23 1.03 -8.05
C ARG A 319 29.38 1.28 -7.06
N ARG A 320 30.54 1.76 -7.52
CA ARG A 320 31.70 2.05 -6.64
C ARG A 320 31.53 3.29 -5.79
N SER A 321 30.75 4.27 -6.25
CA SER A 321 30.55 5.54 -5.56
C SER A 321 29.40 5.50 -4.55
N GLY A 322 28.68 4.37 -4.43
CA GLY A 322 27.56 4.24 -3.51
C GLY A 322 26.43 5.23 -3.81
N ILE A 323 26.24 5.55 -5.10
CA ILE A 323 25.25 6.51 -5.56
C ILE A 323 23.93 5.76 -5.81
N GLU A 324 22.92 6.03 -4.96
CA GLU A 324 21.60 5.39 -5.02
C GLU A 324 20.60 6.12 -5.93
N ALA A 325 20.90 7.36 -6.34
CA ALA A 325 20.09 8.14 -7.27
C ALA A 325 21.01 8.95 -8.19
N THR A 326 20.75 8.90 -9.49
CA THR A 326 21.62 9.52 -10.51
C THR A 326 20.84 10.53 -11.33
N ILE A 327 21.30 11.77 -11.32
CA ILE A 327 20.84 12.83 -12.22
C ILE A 327 21.99 13.11 -13.19
N ILE A 328 21.77 12.84 -14.48
CA ILE A 328 22.74 13.15 -15.54
C ILE A 328 22.30 14.46 -16.18
N ALA A 329 23.01 15.55 -15.88
CA ALA A 329 22.81 16.82 -16.56
C ALA A 329 23.34 16.73 -18.01
N THR A 330 22.44 16.55 -18.96
CA THR A 330 22.77 16.57 -20.39
C THR A 330 22.51 17.96 -20.96
N GLU A 331 23.61 18.64 -21.31
CA GLU A 331 23.73 19.94 -21.99
C GLU A 331 23.66 21.23 -21.12
N PRO A 332 24.68 22.11 -21.23
CA PRO A 332 24.65 23.44 -20.64
C PRO A 332 23.97 24.41 -21.60
N GLY A 333 22.70 24.74 -21.36
CA GLY A 333 21.95 25.66 -22.23
C GLY A 333 20.83 26.47 -21.58
N SER A 334 20.41 26.15 -20.36
CA SER A 334 19.36 26.91 -19.67
C SER A 334 19.41 26.66 -18.17
N GLU A 335 19.85 27.67 -17.42
CA GLU A 335 20.09 27.62 -15.97
C GLU A 335 18.83 27.34 -15.13
N ALA A 336 17.64 27.59 -15.69
CA ALA A 336 16.35 27.33 -15.04
C ALA A 336 15.69 25.99 -15.44
N LEU A 337 16.15 25.33 -16.51
CA LEU A 337 15.43 24.20 -17.14
C LEU A 337 16.03 22.81 -16.80
N LEU A 338 17.21 22.79 -16.16
CA LEU A 338 17.90 21.57 -15.76
C LEU A 338 17.29 20.90 -14.52
N LEU A 339 16.49 21.64 -13.74
CA LEU A 339 15.72 21.13 -12.60
C LEU A 339 14.21 20.99 -12.91
N SER A 340 13.71 21.60 -13.98
CA SER A 340 12.31 21.52 -14.40
C SER A 340 12.00 20.28 -15.27
N GLN A 341 13.01 19.57 -15.77
CA GLN A 341 12.83 18.31 -16.53
C GLN A 341 12.54 17.08 -15.66
N PHE A 342 12.37 17.27 -14.36
CA PHE A 342 11.98 16.19 -13.43
C PHE A 342 10.50 15.82 -13.51
N ASP A 343 9.67 16.61 -14.21
CA ASP A 343 8.21 16.40 -14.27
C ASP A 343 7.69 15.90 -15.63
N ALA A 344 8.56 15.51 -16.56
CA ALA A 344 8.11 14.93 -17.83
C ALA A 344 9.08 13.86 -18.36
N VAL A 345 8.66 12.60 -18.21
CA VAL A 345 9.20 11.41 -18.87
C VAL A 345 9.21 11.64 -20.40
N GLY A 346 10.35 12.05 -20.96
CA GLY A 346 10.57 12.13 -22.41
C GLY A 346 11.23 10.88 -23.02
N THR A 347 11.87 10.06 -22.18
CA THR A 347 12.52 8.82 -22.63
C THR A 347 12.32 7.75 -21.57
N PRO A 348 11.74 6.58 -21.90
CA PRO A 348 11.63 5.50 -20.95
C PRO A 348 13.03 5.06 -20.51
N PRO A 349 13.21 4.71 -19.22
CA PRO A 349 14.50 4.23 -18.73
C PRO A 349 14.94 3.00 -19.51
N THR A 350 16.23 2.92 -19.80
CA THR A 350 16.78 1.76 -20.53
C THR A 350 16.73 0.51 -19.64
N GLU A 351 16.62 -0.67 -20.26
CA GLU A 351 16.59 -1.96 -19.57
C GLU A 351 17.80 -2.15 -18.63
N ALA A 352 18.97 -1.64 -19.01
CA ALA A 352 20.17 -1.64 -18.18
C ALA A 352 20.05 -0.77 -16.93
N MET A 353 19.34 0.36 -16.99
CA MET A 353 19.09 1.25 -15.85
C MET A 353 18.09 0.64 -14.87
N LEU A 354 17.07 -0.05 -15.40
CA LEU A 354 16.10 -0.81 -14.59
C LEU A 354 16.78 -2.00 -13.88
N GLN A 355 17.57 -2.80 -14.61
CA GLN A 355 18.30 -3.95 -14.05
C GLN A 355 19.39 -3.55 -13.04
N ALA A 356 19.94 -2.35 -13.14
CA ALA A 356 20.96 -1.84 -12.23
C ALA A 356 20.38 -1.16 -10.96
N GLY A 357 19.06 -1.03 -10.85
CA GLY A 357 18.41 -0.33 -9.73
C GLY A 357 18.72 1.18 -9.70
N LEU A 358 19.12 1.77 -10.84
CA LEU A 358 19.60 3.15 -10.95
C LEU A 358 18.48 4.18 -11.14
N VAL A 359 17.26 3.71 -11.34
CA VAL A 359 16.05 4.55 -11.44
C VAL A 359 15.31 4.42 -10.13
N ARG A 360 15.63 5.31 -9.20
CA ARG A 360 14.77 5.58 -8.04
C ARG A 360 13.80 6.67 -8.47
N ASP A 361 12.53 6.49 -8.18
CA ASP A 361 11.53 7.54 -8.40
C ASP A 361 11.88 8.75 -7.54
N LEU A 362 12.41 9.80 -8.18
CA LEU A 362 12.80 11.06 -7.53
C LEU A 362 11.62 12.02 -7.37
N THR A 363 10.43 11.68 -7.88
CA THR A 363 9.19 12.43 -7.65
C THR A 363 8.94 12.60 -6.14
N ARG A 364 9.42 11.65 -5.33
CA ARG A 364 9.34 11.74 -3.87
C ARG A 364 10.29 12.79 -3.24
N MET A 365 11.44 13.11 -3.85
CA MET A 365 12.40 14.08 -3.27
C MET A 365 12.17 15.52 -3.74
N ALA A 366 11.63 15.71 -4.94
CA ALA A 366 11.29 17.05 -5.45
C ALA A 366 10.10 17.70 -4.71
N ASN A 367 9.26 16.89 -4.06
CA ASN A 367 8.00 17.34 -3.46
C ASN A 367 8.05 17.54 -1.92
N THR A 368 9.20 17.33 -1.25
CA THR A 368 9.33 17.48 0.22
C THR A 368 9.66 18.91 0.69
N ASP A 369 9.93 19.84 -0.24
CA ASP A 369 10.15 21.26 0.05
C ASP A 369 8.95 22.10 -0.44
N PRO A 370 8.16 22.72 0.46
CA PRO A 370 7.02 23.55 0.06
C PRO A 370 7.41 24.86 -0.65
N THR A 371 8.71 25.16 -0.76
CA THR A 371 9.24 26.32 -1.50
C THR A 371 9.82 25.96 -2.88
N PHE A 372 9.68 24.71 -3.30
CA PHE A 372 10.07 24.25 -4.63
C PHE A 372 9.13 24.86 -5.69
N ASP A 373 9.61 25.86 -6.43
CA ASP A 373 8.93 26.49 -7.57
C ASP A 373 9.62 25.97 -8.87
N PRO A 374 8.92 25.25 -9.77
CA PRO A 374 9.51 24.52 -10.89
C PRO A 374 10.15 25.37 -12.01
#